data_AF-A0A9E2FEK5-F1
#
_entry.id   AF-A0A9E2FEK5-F1
#
_cell.length_a   1.000
_cell.length_b   1.000
_cell.length_c   1.000
_cell.angle_alpha   90.00
_cell.angle_beta   90.00
_cell.angle_gamma   90.00
#
_symmetry.space_group_name_H-M   'P 1'
#
loop_
_entity.id
_entity.type
_entity.pdbx_description
1 polymer ?
#
loop_
_entity_poly.entity_id
_entity_poly.type
_entity_poly.pdbx_seq_one_letter_code
_entity_poly.pdbx_strand_id
1 'polypeptide(L)'
;MGNRCESAICESRAEAAVSAIWHHIGDGQHYCGCRDAPGAGFEVRHDDDEQSVLVTPENIRISKKAFVAALQYLVEHDHDHHEPCPVRSNSHPLRAGPLCRATRDANANVRCIDYILPILASRRIVHLDDGPPARTWLTHVFLHTEPHAPAP
;
A
#
# COMPACT_ATOMS: atom_id res chain seq x y z
N MET A 1 16.57 6.83 20.15
CA MET A 1 15.39 7.69 20.36
C MET A 1 15.05 8.35 19.03
N GLY A 2 14.13 7.79 18.24
CA GLY A 2 13.64 8.46 17.02
C GLY A 2 12.63 9.54 17.41
N ASN A 3 12.72 10.73 16.80
CA ASN A 3 11.93 11.88 17.21
C ASN A 3 10.45 11.65 16.89
N ARG A 4 9.59 11.85 17.90
CA ARG A 4 8.13 11.79 17.76
C ARG A 4 7.58 12.75 16.68
N CYS A 5 8.35 13.79 16.32
CA CYS A 5 8.01 14.72 15.25
C CYS A 5 8.24 14.13 13.85
N GLU A 6 9.28 13.31 13.65
CA GLU A 6 9.56 12.69 12.35
C GLU A 6 8.51 11.64 12.02
N SER A 7 8.11 10.82 13.00
CA SER A 7 7.04 9.82 12.82
C SER A 7 5.68 10.46 12.48
N ALA A 8 5.32 11.58 13.13
CA ALA A 8 4.06 12.27 12.85
C ALA A 8 4.03 12.89 11.43
N ILE A 9 5.18 13.37 10.94
CA ILE A 9 5.31 13.89 9.57
C ILE A 9 5.16 12.74 8.56
N CYS A 10 5.76 11.57 8.83
CA CYS A 10 5.64 10.38 7.99
C CYS A 10 4.19 9.86 7.93
N GLU A 11 3.52 9.80 9.08
CA GLU A 11 2.10 9.42 9.21
C GLU A 11 1.22 10.39 8.40
N SER A 12 1.40 11.71 8.57
CA SER A 12 0.63 12.73 7.86
C SER A 12 0.80 12.67 6.35
N ARG A 13 2.00 12.30 5.87
CA ARG A 13 2.30 12.19 4.43
C ARG A 13 1.67 10.94 3.82
N ALA A 14 1.77 9.80 4.49
CA ALA A 14 1.14 8.56 4.04
C ALA A 14 -0.39 8.72 3.97
N GLU A 15 -1.00 9.30 5.00
CA GLU A 15 -2.44 9.55 5.02
C GLU A 15 -2.89 10.55 3.95
N ALA A 16 -2.15 11.65 3.77
CA ALA A 16 -2.45 12.63 2.73
C ALA A 16 -2.39 12.01 1.32
N ALA A 17 -1.37 11.21 1.04
CA ALA A 17 -1.22 10.55 -0.25
C ALA A 17 -2.32 9.53 -0.52
N VAL A 18 -2.66 8.68 0.46
CA VAL A 18 -3.78 7.74 0.32
C VAL A 18 -5.09 8.50 0.12
N SER A 19 -5.30 9.59 0.87
CA SER A 19 -6.52 10.42 0.73
C SER A 19 -6.63 11.06 -0.64
N ALA A 20 -5.52 11.56 -1.21
CA ALA A 20 -5.50 12.19 -2.54
C ALA A 20 -5.86 11.21 -3.67
N ILE A 21 -5.45 9.94 -3.54
CA ILE A 21 -5.79 8.92 -4.54
C ILE A 21 -7.07 8.15 -4.21
N TRP A 22 -7.66 8.33 -3.01
CA TRP A 22 -8.71 7.44 -2.51
C TRP A 22 -9.91 7.39 -3.46
N HIS A 23 -10.40 8.55 -3.91
CA HIS A 23 -11.50 8.67 -4.88
C HIS A 23 -11.16 8.16 -6.29
N HIS A 24 -9.90 7.80 -6.52
CA HIS A 24 -9.45 7.18 -7.75
C HIS A 24 -9.25 5.66 -7.58
N ILE A 25 -9.35 5.12 -6.36
CA ILE A 25 -9.24 3.69 -6.07
C ILE A 25 -10.64 3.10 -5.86
N GLY A 26 -11.20 2.47 -6.88
CA GLY A 26 -12.57 1.99 -6.83
C GLY A 26 -13.19 2.16 -8.21
N ASP A 27 -14.50 1.96 -8.34
CA ASP A 27 -15.25 2.11 -9.61
C ASP A 27 -15.03 1.00 -10.65
N GLY A 28 -14.78 -0.23 -10.21
CA GLY A 28 -14.65 -1.38 -11.11
C GLY A 28 -13.35 -1.39 -11.89
N GLN A 29 -12.33 -0.72 -11.38
CA GLN A 29 -10.99 -0.77 -11.95
C GLN A 29 -10.39 -2.17 -11.78
N HIS A 30 -9.80 -2.66 -12.87
CA HIS A 30 -9.10 -3.93 -12.90
C HIS A 30 -7.60 -3.73 -12.67
N TYR A 31 -7.05 -4.56 -11.80
CA TYR A 31 -5.64 -4.57 -11.46
C TYR A 31 -5.07 -5.97 -11.70
N CYS A 32 -3.83 -6.04 -12.14
CA CYS A 32 -3.10 -7.30 -12.21
C CYS A 32 -2.53 -7.61 -10.81
N GLY A 33 -2.81 -8.80 -10.28
CA GLY A 33 -2.16 -9.28 -9.06
C GLY A 33 -0.64 -9.37 -9.21
N CYS A 34 0.09 -9.26 -8.09
CA CYS A 34 1.52 -9.59 -8.06
C CYS A 34 1.75 -11.06 -8.47
N ARG A 35 2.96 -11.38 -8.94
CA ARG A 35 3.33 -12.67 -9.57
C ARG A 35 3.01 -13.95 -8.77
N ASP A 36 2.79 -13.89 -7.46
CA ASP A 36 2.32 -15.05 -6.68
C ASP A 36 0.83 -15.40 -6.92
N ALA A 37 0.11 -14.55 -7.68
CA ALA A 37 -1.20 -14.81 -8.29
C ALA A 37 -1.20 -14.40 -9.78
N PRO A 38 -0.34 -15.00 -10.63
CA PRO A 38 -0.14 -14.57 -12.00
C PRO A 38 -1.35 -15.00 -12.85
N GLY A 39 -2.19 -14.05 -13.25
CA GLY A 39 -3.26 -14.25 -14.24
C GLY A 39 -4.70 -14.06 -13.74
N ALA A 40 -4.93 -13.94 -12.43
CA ALA A 40 -6.25 -13.54 -11.91
C ALA A 40 -6.20 -12.02 -11.66
N GLY A 41 -6.55 -11.24 -12.68
CA GLY A 41 -6.85 -9.83 -12.46
C GLY A 41 -7.94 -9.71 -11.39
N PHE A 42 -7.86 -8.70 -10.54
CA PHE A 42 -8.86 -8.44 -9.51
C PHE A 42 -9.54 -7.11 -9.79
N GLU A 43 -10.80 -7.01 -9.39
CA GLU A 43 -11.56 -5.77 -9.47
C GLU A 43 -11.68 -5.16 -8.07
N VAL A 44 -11.65 -3.83 -8.02
CA VAL A 44 -11.77 -3.07 -6.77
C VAL A 44 -13.00 -2.17 -6.87
N ARG A 45 -13.87 -2.25 -5.87
CA ARG A 45 -15.02 -1.35 -5.71
C ARG A 45 -14.96 -0.67 -4.35
N HIS A 46 -15.41 0.57 -4.27
CA HIS A 46 -15.61 1.21 -2.98
C HIS A 46 -16.70 0.49 -2.20
N ASP A 47 -16.47 0.37 -0.90
CA ASP A 47 -17.50 0.07 0.07
C ASP A 47 -17.85 1.40 0.75
N ASP A 48 -18.94 2.01 0.29
CA ASP A 48 -19.29 3.41 0.57
C ASP A 48 -19.48 3.68 2.08
N ASP A 49 -19.78 2.66 2.87
CA ASP A 49 -20.09 2.79 4.29
C ASP A 49 -18.86 2.70 5.22
N GLU A 50 -17.74 2.09 4.78
CA GLU A 50 -16.66 1.66 5.71
C GLU A 50 -15.25 2.25 5.43
N GLN A 51 -15.11 3.27 4.57
CA GLN A 51 -13.79 3.73 4.08
C GLN A 51 -12.89 2.54 3.70
N SER A 52 -13.45 1.63 2.92
CA SER A 52 -12.77 0.44 2.49
C SER A 52 -13.05 0.18 1.02
N VAL A 53 -12.31 -0.78 0.47
CA VAL A 53 -12.56 -1.28 -0.87
C VAL A 53 -12.74 -2.79 -0.82
N LEU A 54 -13.67 -3.29 -1.65
CA LEU A 54 -13.91 -4.70 -1.84
C LEU A 54 -13.14 -5.19 -3.06
N VAL A 55 -12.36 -6.26 -2.86
CA VAL A 55 -11.61 -6.95 -3.90
C VAL A 55 -12.36 -8.21 -4.33
N THR A 56 -12.64 -8.34 -5.63
CA THR A 56 -13.24 -9.54 -6.23
C THR A 56 -12.25 -10.24 -7.17
N PRO A 57 -12.33 -11.58 -7.32
CA PRO A 57 -13.36 -12.49 -6.81
C PRO A 57 -13.16 -12.95 -5.35
N GLU A 58 -12.02 -12.64 -4.74
CA GLU A 58 -11.63 -13.18 -3.42
C GLU A 58 -12.48 -12.68 -2.24
N ASN A 59 -13.35 -11.69 -2.48
CA ASN A 59 -14.26 -11.09 -1.49
C ASN A 59 -13.52 -10.56 -0.25
N ILE A 60 -12.36 -9.93 -0.47
CA ILE A 60 -11.52 -9.37 0.57
C ILE A 60 -11.83 -7.88 0.71
N ARG A 61 -12.22 -7.45 1.91
CA ARG A 61 -12.34 -6.04 2.26
C ARG A 61 -10.97 -5.51 2.72
N ILE A 62 -10.55 -4.39 2.13
CA ILE A 62 -9.29 -3.71 2.45
C ILE A 62 -9.61 -2.32 2.97
N SER A 63 -9.30 -2.07 4.23
CA SER A 63 -9.50 -0.77 4.86
C SER A 63 -8.54 0.28 4.27
N LYS A 64 -8.97 1.55 4.23
CA LYS A 64 -8.08 2.68 3.92
C LYS A 64 -6.83 2.69 4.81
N LYS A 65 -6.98 2.29 6.09
CA LYS A 65 -5.89 2.19 7.06
C LYS A 65 -4.80 1.22 6.62
N ALA A 66 -5.16 0.14 5.92
CA ALA A 66 -4.18 -0.81 5.41
C ALA A 66 -3.29 -0.21 4.32
N PHE A 67 -3.84 0.64 3.44
CA PHE A 67 -3.06 1.41 2.46
C PHE A 67 -2.11 2.39 3.14
N VAL A 68 -2.61 3.11 4.16
CA VAL A 68 -1.79 4.06 4.93
C VAL A 68 -0.65 3.32 5.62
N ALA A 69 -0.94 2.19 6.28
CA ALA A 69 0.08 1.37 6.95
C ALA A 69 1.16 0.86 5.99
N ALA A 70 0.80 0.50 4.75
CA ALA A 70 1.77 0.11 3.73
C ALA A 70 2.73 1.24 3.39
N LEU A 71 2.19 2.43 3.09
CA LEU A 71 3.01 3.60 2.73
C LEU A 71 3.83 4.09 3.91
N GLN A 72 3.23 4.17 5.09
CA GLN A 72 3.91 4.59 6.32
C GLN A 72 5.10 3.68 6.61
N TYR A 73 4.93 2.35 6.51
CA TYR A 73 6.03 1.42 6.70
C TYR A 73 7.18 1.69 5.73
N LEU A 74 6.88 1.90 4.43
CA LEU A 74 7.90 2.18 3.43
C LEU A 74 8.62 3.51 3.66
N VAL A 75 7.88 4.55 4.11
CA VAL A 75 8.45 5.86 4.43
C VAL A 75 9.35 5.79 5.67
N GLU A 76 8.87 5.18 6.75
CA GLU A 76 9.59 5.12 8.03
C GLU A 76 10.88 4.28 7.98
N HIS A 77 10.99 3.41 6.97
CA HIS A 77 12.15 2.53 6.77
C HIS A 77 12.95 2.92 5.53
N ASP A 78 12.73 4.12 4.98
CA ASP A 78 13.48 4.69 3.85
C ASP A 78 13.56 3.76 2.63
N HIS A 79 12.48 3.01 2.37
CA HIS A 79 12.45 2.04 1.28
C HIS A 79 12.28 2.74 -0.07
N ASP A 80 13.40 3.06 -0.70
CA ASP A 80 13.53 3.63 -2.04
C ASP A 80 14.13 2.64 -3.05
N HIS A 81 14.48 3.12 -4.25
CA HIS A 81 15.04 2.28 -5.30
C HIS A 81 16.44 1.71 -4.98
N HIS A 82 17.19 2.32 -4.07
CA HIS A 82 18.47 1.83 -3.58
C HIS A 82 18.28 0.79 -2.47
N GLU A 83 17.24 0.96 -1.64
CA GLU A 83 16.91 0.04 -0.54
C GLU A 83 15.49 -0.56 -0.67
N PRO A 84 15.25 -1.44 -1.66
CA PRO A 84 13.92 -1.97 -1.92
C PRO A 84 13.46 -2.94 -0.82
N CYS A 85 12.20 -2.80 -0.41
CA CYS A 85 11.55 -3.62 0.61
C CYS A 85 11.18 -5.01 0.06
N PRO A 86 11.67 -6.12 0.65
CA PRO A 86 11.19 -7.45 0.30
C PRO A 86 9.73 -7.64 0.76
N VAL A 87 8.81 -7.91 -0.16
CA VAL A 87 7.37 -8.02 0.16
C VAL A 87 7.11 -9.20 1.10
N ARG A 88 7.69 -10.37 0.78
CA ARG A 88 7.56 -11.63 1.55
C ARG A 88 6.13 -11.87 2.04
N SER A 89 5.16 -11.76 1.13
CA SER A 89 3.76 -12.06 1.46
C SER A 89 3.62 -13.53 1.88
N ASN A 90 2.90 -13.79 2.96
CA ASN A 90 2.67 -15.15 3.42
C ASN A 90 1.34 -15.24 4.15
N SER A 91 0.56 -16.30 3.91
CA SER A 91 -0.70 -16.53 4.62
C SER A 91 -0.50 -16.77 6.12
N HIS A 92 0.62 -17.38 6.52
CA HIS A 92 0.95 -17.62 7.92
C HIS A 92 1.59 -16.37 8.55
N PRO A 93 0.99 -15.76 9.59
CA PRO A 93 1.46 -14.48 10.16
C PRO A 93 2.93 -14.50 10.60
N LEU A 94 3.37 -15.57 11.26
CA LEU A 94 4.76 -15.73 11.73
C LEU A 94 5.80 -15.83 10.59
N ARG A 95 5.38 -16.11 9.36
CA ARG A 95 6.26 -16.25 8.19
C ARG A 95 6.18 -15.04 7.24
N ALA A 96 5.24 -14.13 7.47
CA ALA A 96 5.05 -12.95 6.65
C ALA A 96 6.18 -11.94 6.84
N GLY A 97 6.51 -11.16 5.81
CA GLY A 97 7.42 -10.03 5.91
C GLY A 97 6.87 -8.89 6.79
N PRO A 98 7.72 -7.95 7.24
CA PRO A 98 7.30 -6.79 8.02
C PRO A 98 6.17 -5.98 7.37
N LEU A 99 6.29 -5.67 6.07
CA LEU A 99 5.26 -4.93 5.32
C LEU A 99 3.91 -5.68 5.25
N CYS A 100 3.96 -7.00 5.04
CA CYS A 100 2.77 -7.85 5.06
C CYS A 100 2.11 -7.90 6.45
N ARG A 101 2.90 -7.87 7.53
CA ARG A 101 2.37 -7.79 8.90
C ARG A 101 1.73 -6.43 9.19
N ALA A 102 2.41 -5.33 8.87
CA ALA A 102 1.90 -3.99 9.12
C ALA A 102 0.52 -3.76 8.47
N THR A 103 0.39 -4.15 7.20
CA THR A 103 -0.89 -4.07 6.47
C THR A 103 -1.95 -5.02 7.00
N ARG A 104 -1.57 -6.26 7.34
CA ARG A 104 -2.47 -7.25 7.96
C ARG A 104 -3.04 -6.74 9.28
N ASP A 105 -2.20 -6.20 10.16
CA ASP A 105 -2.61 -5.73 11.48
C ASP A 105 -3.59 -4.54 11.35
N ALA A 106 -3.37 -3.66 10.37
CA ALA A 106 -4.26 -2.56 10.01
C ALA A 106 -5.56 -3.00 9.28
N ASN A 107 -5.65 -4.27 8.85
CA ASN A 107 -6.79 -4.83 8.12
C ASN A 107 -7.46 -6.00 8.85
N ALA A 108 -7.62 -5.89 10.18
CA ALA A 108 -8.30 -6.88 11.01
C ALA A 108 -7.73 -8.31 10.85
N ASN A 109 -6.41 -8.44 10.76
CA ASN A 109 -5.68 -9.69 10.56
C ASN A 109 -5.88 -10.39 9.20
N VAL A 110 -6.47 -9.70 8.21
CA VAL A 110 -6.63 -10.22 6.85
C VAL A 110 -5.45 -9.80 5.97
N ARG A 111 -4.84 -10.76 5.27
CA ARG A 111 -3.74 -10.50 4.33
C ARG A 111 -4.25 -9.71 3.13
N CYS A 112 -3.67 -8.54 2.88
CA CYS A 112 -4.10 -7.64 1.81
C CYS A 112 -2.96 -7.03 0.97
N ILE A 113 -1.69 -7.24 1.34
CA ILE A 113 -0.55 -6.58 0.69
C ILE A 113 -0.44 -6.87 -0.82
N ASP A 114 -0.80 -8.09 -1.24
CA ASP A 114 -0.73 -8.51 -2.65
C ASP A 114 -1.73 -7.77 -3.56
N TYR A 115 -2.73 -7.10 -2.96
CA TYR A 115 -3.71 -6.26 -3.66
C TYR A 115 -3.38 -4.77 -3.52
N ILE A 116 -2.90 -4.36 -2.33
CA ILE A 116 -2.50 -2.97 -2.07
C ILE A 116 -1.38 -2.54 -3.02
N LEU A 117 -0.37 -3.40 -3.21
CA LEU A 117 0.82 -3.07 -3.98
C LEU A 117 0.52 -2.76 -5.47
N PRO A 118 -0.22 -3.61 -6.22
CA PRO A 118 -0.63 -3.27 -7.58
C PRO A 118 -1.46 -1.99 -7.69
N ILE A 119 -2.32 -1.71 -6.70
CA ILE A 119 -3.12 -0.47 -6.68
C ILE A 119 -2.21 0.76 -6.54
N LEU A 120 -1.28 0.74 -5.58
CA LEU A 120 -0.34 1.84 -5.39
C LEU A 120 0.62 1.99 -6.58
N ALA A 121 0.99 0.89 -7.23
CA ALA A 121 1.85 0.89 -8.41
C ALA A 121 1.17 1.52 -9.63
N SER A 122 -0.13 1.26 -9.85
CA SER A 122 -0.89 1.89 -10.94
C SER A 122 -0.95 3.43 -10.81
N ARG A 123 -0.85 3.92 -9.57
CA ARG A 123 -0.78 5.35 -9.22
C ARG A 123 0.64 5.90 -9.16
N ARG A 124 1.64 5.09 -9.55
CA ARG A 124 3.08 5.45 -9.54
C ARG A 124 3.59 5.88 -8.17
N ILE A 125 2.96 5.43 -7.08
CA ILE A 125 3.41 5.73 -5.72
C ILE A 125 4.53 4.79 -5.29
N VAL A 126 4.37 3.51 -5.63
CA VAL A 126 5.39 2.49 -5.44
C VAL A 126 5.81 1.91 -6.79
N HIS A 127 7.01 1.35 -6.83
CA HIS A 127 7.42 0.43 -7.88
C HIS A 127 7.34 -1.00 -7.36
N LEU A 128 7.14 -1.95 -8.28
CA LEU A 128 7.14 -3.39 -8.01
C LEU A 128 8.17 -4.07 -8.88
N ASP A 129 9.05 -4.84 -8.24
CA ASP A 129 9.94 -5.78 -8.90
C ASP A 129 9.44 -7.20 -8.59
N ASP A 130 8.93 -7.88 -9.63
CA ASP A 130 8.42 -9.25 -9.57
C ASP A 130 9.54 -10.32 -9.65
N GLY A 131 10.81 -9.91 -9.55
CA GLY A 131 11.94 -10.80 -9.38
C GLY A 131 11.83 -11.61 -8.07
N PRO A 132 12.37 -12.83 -7.98
CA PRO A 132 12.37 -13.60 -6.72
C PRO A 132 13.52 -13.16 -5.80
N PRO A 133 13.27 -12.71 -4.55
CA PRO A 133 11.96 -12.45 -3.93
C PRO A 133 11.36 -11.12 -4.38
N ALA A 134 10.03 -11.04 -4.46
CA ALA A 134 9.33 -9.83 -4.90
C ALA A 134 9.67 -8.64 -3.99
N ARG A 135 9.87 -7.47 -4.59
CA ARG A 135 10.29 -6.25 -3.89
C ARG A 135 9.44 -5.06 -4.28
N THR A 136 9.37 -4.08 -3.38
CA THR A 136 8.67 -2.83 -3.61
C THR A 136 9.40 -1.67 -2.95
N TRP A 137 9.26 -0.48 -3.50
CA TRP A 137 9.84 0.74 -2.96
C TRP A 137 9.05 1.97 -3.37
N LEU A 138 9.22 3.07 -2.63
CA LEU A 138 8.63 4.36 -2.96
C LEU A 138 9.26 4.92 -4.23
N THR A 139 8.44 5.44 -5.14
CA THR A 139 8.96 6.10 -6.34
C THR A 139 9.53 7.48 -6.01
N HIS A 140 10.46 7.94 -6.84
CA HIS A 140 10.98 9.31 -6.76
C HIS A 140 9.86 10.36 -6.87
N VAL A 141 8.79 10.09 -7.63
CA VAL A 141 7.63 10.99 -7.71
C VAL A 141 6.99 11.15 -6.34
N PHE A 142 6.74 10.05 -5.63
CA PHE A 142 6.18 10.11 -4.30
C PHE A 142 7.09 10.83 -3.31
N LEU A 143 8.40 10.53 -3.33
CA LEU A 143 9.39 11.10 -2.41
C LEU A 143 9.63 12.61 -2.60
N HIS A 144 9.40 13.14 -3.80
CA HIS A 144 9.67 14.55 -4.13
C HIS A 144 8.43 15.40 -4.44
N THR A 145 7.22 14.84 -4.29
CA THR A 145 6.01 15.66 -4.32
C THR A 145 5.92 16.43 -3.00
N GLU A 146 6.23 17.73 -3.03
CA GLU A 146 6.00 18.60 -1.87
C GLU A 146 4.50 18.60 -1.52
N PRO A 147 4.12 18.59 -0.24
CA PRO A 147 2.72 18.78 0.14
C PRO A 147 2.32 20.16 -0.35
N HIS A 148 1.46 20.21 -1.36
CA HIS A 148 0.91 21.45 -1.88
C HIS A 148 0.16 22.12 -0.73
N ALA A 149 0.76 23.14 -0.12
CA ALA A 149 0.09 23.94 0.88
C ALA A 149 -1.20 24.50 0.27
N PRO A 150 -2.34 24.48 0.99
CA PRO A 150 -3.52 25.17 0.51
C PRO A 150 -3.17 26.66 0.36
N ALA A 151 -3.47 27.21 -0.82
CA ALA A 151 -3.30 28.63 -1.10
C ALA A 151 -4.11 29.47 -0.08
N PRO A 152 -3.62 30.68 0.28
CA PRO A 152 -4.24 31.54 1.29
C PRO A 152 -5.65 31.99 0.93
#